data_AF-A0A7Z2VZ48-F1
#
_entry.id   AF-A0A7Z2VZ48-F1
#
_cell.length_a   1.000
_cell.length_b   1.000
_cell.length_c   1.000
_cell.angle_alpha   90.00
_cell.angle_beta   90.00
_cell.angle_gamma   90.00
#
_symmetry.space_group_name_H-M   'P 1'
#
loop_
_entity.id
_entity.type
_entity.pdbx_description
1 polymer ?
#
loop_
_entity_poly.entity_id
_entity_poly.type
_entity_poly.pdbx_seq_one_letter_code
_entity_poly.pdbx_strand_id
1 'polypeptide(L)'
;MIRYWPRPLLAGALLALMLPTQLAHAQYSSWIDEKGTRVFSDRPPPPGTPASRIVKAPRGLQAPAGPDGMAAAAPGSSAGVVAAGDAAAASAGAPTAKAASAPTAAPNKPPSLAEREADFRKRSAERAEQDKKAALEAERKAARAEQCASARDYEAQLTSGARVAHVDANGERAIMSDEEKARQLERVRRAKAACS
;
A
#
# COMPACT_ATOMS: atom_id res chain seq x y z
N MET A 1 59.96 24.73 28.36
CA MET A 1 59.83 25.41 27.05
C MET A 1 58.62 24.83 26.33
N ILE A 2 57.48 25.53 26.37
CA ILE A 2 56.21 25.08 25.80
C ILE A 2 56.06 25.78 24.45
N ARG A 3 56.07 25.00 23.35
CA ARG A 3 55.85 25.52 21.98
C ARG A 3 54.35 25.50 21.70
N TYR A 4 53.74 26.68 21.70
CA TYR A 4 52.39 26.92 21.22
C TYR A 4 52.36 26.88 19.68
N TRP A 5 51.41 26.14 19.09
CA TRP A 5 51.14 26.18 17.65
C TRP A 5 49.69 26.64 17.45
N PRO A 6 49.44 27.77 16.74
CA PRO A 6 48.10 28.29 16.58
C PRO A 6 47.37 27.53 15.46
N ARG A 7 46.20 26.96 15.78
CA ARG A 7 45.25 26.39 14.80
C ARG A 7 43.93 27.17 14.77
N PRO A 8 43.85 28.40 14.24
CA PRO A 8 42.58 29.07 14.02
C PRO A 8 42.15 28.95 12.55
N LEU A 9 42.11 27.73 11.99
CA LEU A 9 41.67 27.53 10.59
C LEU A 9 40.81 26.27 10.37
N LEU A 10 40.24 25.71 11.44
CA LEU A 10 39.28 24.59 11.34
C LEU A 10 37.90 24.91 11.92
N ALA A 11 37.64 26.17 12.31
CA ALA A 11 36.32 26.62 12.78
C ALA A 11 35.42 27.18 11.67
N GLY A 12 35.95 27.44 10.47
CA GLY A 12 35.18 28.01 9.34
C GLY A 12 34.51 26.98 8.42
N ALA A 13 34.91 25.72 8.48
CA ALA A 13 34.41 24.67 7.57
C ALA A 13 33.17 23.92 8.10
N LEU A 14 32.75 24.19 9.34
CA LEU A 14 31.60 23.53 9.99
C LEU A 14 30.30 24.33 9.94
N LEU A 15 30.32 25.57 9.42
CA LEU A 15 29.13 26.45 9.31
C LEU A 15 28.56 26.56 7.88
N ALA A 16 29.15 25.87 6.90
CA ALA A 16 28.69 25.88 5.50
C ALA A 16 27.93 24.60 5.08
N LEU A 17 27.66 23.69 6.02
CA LEU A 17 26.88 22.47 5.80
C LEU A 17 25.54 22.52 6.55
N MET A 18 24.88 23.68 6.51
CA MET A 18 23.49 23.87 6.97
C MET A 18 22.66 24.41 5.80
N LEU A 19 22.61 23.65 4.70
CA LEU A 19 21.57 23.83 3.69
C LEU A 19 20.27 23.20 4.22
N PRO A 20 19.17 23.96 4.38
CA PRO A 20 17.89 23.39 4.78
C PRO A 20 17.35 22.46 3.67
N THR A 21 17.21 21.17 3.97
CA THR A 21 16.41 20.23 3.18
C THR A 21 14.98 20.74 3.06
N GLN A 22 14.59 21.07 1.83
CA GLN A 22 13.28 21.61 1.45
C GLN A 22 12.15 20.69 1.90
N LEU A 23 11.10 21.29 2.47
CA LEU A 23 9.86 20.63 2.84
C LEU A 23 9.25 19.91 1.63
N ALA A 24 9.12 18.59 1.72
CA ALA A 24 8.24 17.79 0.88
C ALA A 24 6.79 18.24 1.13
N HIS A 25 6.25 19.06 0.23
CA HIS A 25 4.83 19.36 0.23
C HIS A 25 4.11 18.13 -0.32
N ALA A 26 3.45 17.36 0.54
CA ALA A 26 2.60 16.25 0.12
C ALA A 26 1.55 16.77 -0.87
N GLN A 27 1.64 16.34 -2.13
CA GLN A 27 0.75 16.79 -3.20
C GLN A 27 -0.53 15.96 -3.16
N TYR A 28 -1.37 16.28 -2.17
CA TYR A 28 -2.67 15.63 -2.00
C TYR A 28 -3.57 15.94 -3.20
N SER A 29 -3.76 14.95 -4.07
CA SER A 29 -4.59 15.08 -5.27
C SER A 29 -5.98 14.53 -4.98
N SER A 30 -7.00 15.35 -5.24
CA SER A 30 -8.39 14.97 -5.04
C SER A 30 -9.12 14.96 -6.37
N TRP A 31 -9.75 13.82 -6.69
CA TRP A 31 -10.53 13.66 -7.91
C TRP A 31 -11.87 13.00 -7.62
N ILE A 32 -12.78 13.10 -8.59
CA ILE A 32 -14.12 12.49 -8.51
C ILE A 32 -14.15 11.26 -9.42
N ASP A 33 -14.51 10.10 -8.86
CA ASP A 33 -14.64 8.85 -9.62
C ASP A 33 -15.92 8.82 -10.48
N GLU A 34 -16.10 7.78 -11.30
CA GLU A 34 -17.29 7.61 -12.16
C GLU A 34 -18.60 7.50 -11.40
N LYS A 35 -18.53 7.20 -10.11
CA LYS A 35 -19.69 7.04 -9.22
C LYS A 35 -19.98 8.30 -8.41
N GLY A 36 -19.28 9.41 -8.69
CA GLY A 36 -19.51 10.71 -8.04
C GLY A 36 -18.91 10.84 -6.65
N THR A 37 -18.08 9.89 -6.21
CA THR A 37 -17.44 9.92 -4.89
C THR A 37 -16.10 10.65 -4.98
N ARG A 38 -15.81 11.52 -4.01
CA ARG A 38 -14.55 12.25 -3.93
C ARG A 38 -13.48 11.33 -3.34
N VAL A 39 -12.50 10.96 -4.15
CA VAL A 39 -11.37 10.12 -3.79
C VAL A 39 -10.14 11.00 -3.61
N PHE A 40 -9.45 10.80 -2.50
CA PHE A 40 -8.25 11.54 -2.15
C PHE A 40 -7.05 10.59 -2.18
N SER A 41 -6.05 10.88 -3.00
CA SER A 41 -4.89 10.00 -3.15
C SER A 41 -3.60 10.81 -3.37
N ASP A 42 -2.51 10.28 -2.84
CA ASP A 42 -1.15 10.76 -3.05
C ASP A 42 -0.50 10.20 -4.33
N ARG A 43 -1.25 9.42 -5.13
CA ARG A 43 -0.81 8.97 -6.46
C ARG A 43 -1.23 9.98 -7.53
N PRO A 44 -0.34 10.37 -8.46
CA PRO A 44 -0.70 11.26 -9.55
C PRO A 44 -1.83 10.64 -10.39
N PRO A 45 -2.80 11.43 -10.88
CA PRO A 45 -3.94 10.91 -11.60
C PRO A 45 -3.47 10.15 -12.87
N PRO A 46 -3.96 8.93 -13.12
CA PRO A 46 -3.63 8.17 -14.32
C PRO A 46 -4.00 8.92 -15.61
N PRO A 47 -3.27 8.71 -16.72
CA PRO A 47 -3.62 9.28 -18.03
C PRO A 47 -5.00 8.76 -18.46
N GLY A 48 -5.95 9.68 -18.66
CA GLY A 48 -7.36 9.37 -18.97
C GLY A 48 -8.37 9.97 -18.01
N THR A 49 -7.94 10.55 -16.88
CA THR A 49 -8.85 11.23 -15.95
C THR A 49 -9.26 12.61 -16.51
N PRO A 50 -10.55 12.90 -16.72
CA PRO A 50 -10.98 14.17 -17.32
C PRO A 50 -10.66 15.36 -16.40
N ALA A 51 -10.12 16.43 -16.98
CA ALA A 51 -9.63 17.60 -16.24
C ALA A 51 -10.71 18.27 -15.36
N SER A 52 -11.99 18.16 -15.73
CA SER A 52 -13.13 18.71 -14.98
C SER A 52 -13.39 18.02 -13.63
N ARG A 53 -12.84 16.83 -13.41
CA ARG A 53 -13.00 16.09 -12.14
C ARG A 53 -11.80 16.23 -11.20
N ILE A 54 -10.80 17.04 -11.56
CA ILE A 54 -9.61 17.29 -10.75
C ILE A 54 -9.84 18.53 -9.90
N VAL A 55 -10.06 18.36 -8.60
CA VAL A 55 -10.34 19.48 -7.67
C VAL A 55 -9.04 20.08 -7.14
N LYS A 56 -7.98 19.26 -7.00
CA LYS A 56 -6.64 19.72 -6.59
C LYS A 56 -5.58 18.85 -7.26
N ALA A 57 -4.67 19.45 -8.01
CA ALA A 57 -3.46 18.82 -8.56
C ALA A 57 -2.25 19.74 -8.29
N PRO A 58 -1.02 19.19 -8.30
CA PRO A 58 0.18 20.02 -8.21
C PRO A 58 0.26 20.97 -9.41
N ARG A 59 0.76 22.19 -9.14
CA ARG A 59 0.76 23.37 -10.02
C ARG A 59 1.74 23.25 -11.20
N GLY A 60 1.59 22.18 -11.98
CA GLY A 60 2.35 21.87 -13.19
C GLY A 60 1.59 20.97 -14.18
N LEU A 61 0.41 20.46 -13.82
CA LEU A 61 -0.49 19.67 -14.69
C LEU A 61 -1.79 20.42 -15.06
N GLN A 62 -1.98 21.65 -14.57
CA GLN A 62 -3.09 22.50 -15.00
C GLN A 62 -2.71 23.12 -16.36
N ALA A 63 -3.20 22.53 -17.45
CA ALA A 63 -3.03 23.09 -18.78
C ALA A 63 -3.73 24.47 -18.86
N PRO A 64 -3.08 25.51 -19.41
CA PRO A 64 -3.76 26.76 -19.73
C PRO A 64 -4.73 26.56 -20.90
N ALA A 65 -5.94 27.08 -20.76
CA ALA A 65 -6.95 27.09 -21.81
C ALA A 65 -6.78 28.32 -22.72
N GLY A 66 -6.38 28.06 -23.98
CA GLY A 66 -6.63 28.85 -25.20
C GLY A 66 -5.67 30.01 -25.54
N PRO A 67 -5.74 30.58 -26.76
CA PRO A 67 -6.07 30.01 -28.07
C PRO A 67 -4.93 30.21 -29.12
N ASP A 68 -5.07 29.59 -30.30
CA ASP A 68 -4.37 29.83 -31.59
C ASP A 68 -2.98 29.21 -31.89
N GLY A 69 -2.98 28.32 -32.92
CA GLY A 69 -1.87 28.01 -33.85
C GLY A 69 -0.85 26.94 -33.40
N MET A 70 -0.43 25.94 -34.16
CA MET A 70 -0.62 25.60 -35.58
C MET A 70 -0.27 24.12 -35.81
N ALA A 71 -0.91 23.54 -36.83
CA ALA A 71 -0.96 22.17 -37.35
C ALA A 71 0.33 21.34 -37.54
N ALA A 72 0.16 20.00 -37.56
CA ALA A 72 0.31 19.13 -38.74
C ALA A 72 0.13 17.65 -38.35
N ALA A 73 -0.36 16.69 -39.15
CA ALA A 73 -1.20 16.63 -40.33
C ALA A 73 -1.49 15.11 -40.53
N ALA A 74 -2.71 14.76 -40.91
CA ALA A 74 -3.09 13.40 -41.33
C ALA A 74 -2.85 13.20 -42.83
N PRO A 75 -2.90 11.94 -43.31
CA PRO A 75 -3.70 11.59 -44.48
C PRO A 75 -4.62 10.40 -44.14
N GLY A 76 -5.71 10.07 -44.81
CA GLY A 76 -6.35 10.50 -46.05
C GLY A 76 -7.39 9.41 -46.41
N SER A 77 -8.56 9.83 -46.88
CA SER A 77 -9.83 9.09 -47.06
C SER A 77 -9.85 8.07 -48.22
N SER A 78 -10.77 7.07 -48.19
CA SER A 78 -11.81 6.91 -49.25
C SER A 78 -12.80 5.74 -49.02
N ALA A 79 -14.08 6.15 -48.95
CA ALA A 79 -15.33 5.61 -49.49
C ALA A 79 -15.55 4.14 -49.93
N GLY A 80 -16.72 3.63 -49.50
CA GLY A 80 -17.67 2.80 -50.28
C GLY A 80 -17.97 1.41 -49.68
N VAL A 81 -19.18 0.84 -49.66
CA VAL A 81 -20.56 1.18 -50.08
C VAL A 81 -21.50 0.15 -49.37
N VAL A 82 -22.80 0.47 -49.27
CA VAL A 82 -24.01 -0.38 -49.05
C VAL A 82 -24.21 -1.09 -47.69
N ALA A 83 -25.41 -1.44 -47.22
CA ALA A 83 -26.78 -0.90 -47.16
C ALA A 83 -27.63 -1.99 -46.46
N ALA A 84 -28.74 -1.57 -45.84
CA ALA A 84 -29.90 -2.37 -45.39
C ALA A 84 -29.70 -3.30 -44.16
N GLY A 85 -30.63 -3.42 -43.21
CA GLY A 85 -32.02 -2.95 -43.11
C GLY A 85 -32.41 -2.70 -41.65
N ASP A 86 -33.24 -1.67 -41.41
CA ASP A 86 -34.68 -1.73 -41.05
C ASP A 86 -34.90 -2.08 -39.57
N ALA A 87 -35.16 -1.08 -38.71
CA ALA A 87 -36.48 -0.57 -38.30
C ALA A 87 -37.16 -1.52 -37.28
N ALA A 88 -37.91 -1.10 -36.26
CA ALA A 88 -38.56 0.14 -35.91
C ALA A 88 -38.78 0.07 -34.37
N ALA A 89 -38.60 1.16 -33.62
CA ALA A 89 -39.65 2.09 -33.20
C ALA A 89 -40.24 1.82 -31.81
N ALA A 90 -40.21 2.89 -31.00
CA ALA A 90 -41.22 3.29 -30.02
C ALA A 90 -41.38 2.38 -28.79
N SER A 91 -41.79 2.82 -27.61
CA SER A 91 -42.37 4.07 -27.13
C SER A 91 -42.15 4.09 -25.62
N ALA A 92 -42.22 5.29 -25.07
CA ALA A 92 -42.58 5.59 -23.69
C ALA A 92 -43.63 4.63 -23.10
N GLY A 93 -43.44 4.30 -21.83
CA GLY A 93 -44.41 3.62 -20.99
C GLY A 93 -44.06 3.78 -19.51
N ALA A 94 -44.47 4.90 -18.93
CA ALA A 94 -44.59 5.03 -17.48
C ALA A 94 -45.66 4.03 -16.98
N PRO A 95 -45.43 3.26 -15.90
CA PRO A 95 -46.52 2.60 -15.23
C PRO A 95 -47.09 3.55 -14.17
N THR A 96 -48.28 4.03 -14.50
CA THR A 96 -49.28 4.59 -13.58
C THR A 96 -49.39 3.79 -12.29
N ALA A 97 -49.54 4.54 -11.19
CA ALA A 97 -50.02 4.03 -9.91
C ALA A 97 -51.29 3.20 -10.09
N LYS A 98 -51.27 1.97 -9.58
CA LYS A 98 -52.48 1.20 -9.27
C LYS A 98 -52.45 0.85 -7.80
N ALA A 99 -53.18 1.65 -7.02
CA ALA A 99 -53.67 1.24 -5.73
C ALA A 99 -54.69 0.11 -5.93
N ALA A 100 -54.43 -1.06 -5.33
CA ALA A 100 -55.45 -1.87 -4.69
C ALA A 100 -54.80 -3.05 -3.92
N SER A 101 -55.34 -3.25 -2.72
CA SER A 101 -55.37 -4.52 -1.97
C SER A 101 -54.16 -4.86 -1.11
N ALA A 102 -54.25 -4.41 0.14
CA ALA A 102 -53.53 -5.00 1.26
C ALA A 102 -54.01 -6.44 1.52
N PRO A 103 -53.09 -7.37 1.83
CA PRO A 103 -53.37 -8.48 2.72
C PRO A 103 -52.82 -8.13 4.11
N THR A 104 -53.70 -8.21 5.10
CA THR A 104 -53.40 -8.14 6.54
C THR A 104 -52.39 -9.23 6.89
N ALA A 105 -51.16 -8.84 7.21
CA ALA A 105 -50.14 -9.71 7.79
C ALA A 105 -49.83 -9.25 9.22
N ALA A 106 -49.76 -10.23 10.12
CA ALA A 106 -49.35 -10.11 11.52
C ALA A 106 -48.08 -9.27 11.72
N PRO A 107 -47.81 -8.73 12.93
CA PRO A 107 -46.85 -7.66 13.12
C PRO A 107 -45.41 -8.20 13.13
N ASN A 108 -44.88 -8.59 11.98
CA ASN A 108 -43.44 -8.60 11.77
C ASN A 108 -43.02 -7.17 11.45
N LYS A 109 -43.00 -6.35 12.50
CA LYS A 109 -42.49 -4.99 12.44
C LYS A 109 -41.03 -5.11 11.98
N PRO A 110 -40.61 -4.44 10.88
CA PRO A 110 -39.21 -4.44 10.50
C PRO A 110 -38.38 -3.95 11.69
N PRO A 111 -37.19 -4.52 11.93
CA PRO A 111 -36.37 -4.15 13.09
C PRO A 111 -36.18 -2.64 13.09
N SER A 112 -36.45 -2.07 14.27
CA SER A 112 -36.31 -0.65 14.55
C SER A 112 -34.88 -0.19 14.28
N LEU A 113 -34.69 1.13 14.12
CA LEU A 113 -33.35 1.70 13.91
C LEU A 113 -32.41 1.31 15.05
N ALA A 114 -32.90 1.29 16.29
CA ALA A 114 -32.13 0.87 17.46
C ALA A 114 -31.67 -0.60 17.37
N GLU A 115 -32.52 -1.51 16.90
CA GLU A 115 -32.15 -2.93 16.71
C GLU A 115 -31.11 -3.10 15.59
N ARG A 116 -31.25 -2.35 14.48
CA ARG A 116 -30.26 -2.38 13.38
C ARG A 116 -28.89 -1.83 13.79
N GLU A 117 -28.88 -0.78 14.61
CA GLU A 117 -27.66 -0.22 15.19
C GLU A 117 -26.98 -1.20 16.16
N ALA A 118 -27.77 -1.89 17.01
CA ALA A 118 -27.26 -2.93 17.90
C ALA A 118 -26.63 -4.08 17.12
N ASP A 119 -27.30 -4.56 16.08
CA ASP A 119 -26.79 -5.62 15.19
C ASP A 119 -25.54 -5.21 14.43
N PHE A 120 -25.47 -3.96 13.96
CA PHE A 120 -24.28 -3.43 13.30
C PHE A 120 -23.09 -3.38 14.28
N ARG A 121 -23.30 -2.88 15.50
CA ARG A 121 -22.26 -2.85 16.55
C ARG A 121 -21.80 -4.24 16.96
N LYS A 122 -22.71 -5.21 17.05
CA LYS A 122 -22.38 -6.61 17.34
C LYS A 122 -21.50 -7.20 16.23
N ARG A 123 -21.91 -7.06 14.96
CA ARG A 123 -21.12 -7.56 13.82
C ARG A 123 -19.78 -6.85 13.66
N SER A 124 -19.72 -5.54 13.93
CA SER A 124 -18.45 -4.80 13.85
C SER A 124 -17.49 -5.23 14.96
N ALA A 125 -17.98 -5.46 16.18
CA ALA A 125 -17.17 -5.98 17.28
C ALA A 125 -16.68 -7.41 17.00
N GLU A 126 -17.55 -8.30 16.51
CA GLU A 126 -17.18 -9.67 16.14
C GLU A 126 -16.12 -9.71 15.03
N ARG A 127 -16.26 -8.88 13.99
CA ARG A 127 -15.23 -8.73 12.94
C ARG A 127 -13.91 -8.20 13.49
N ALA A 128 -13.96 -7.16 14.33
CA ALA A 128 -12.74 -6.62 14.94
C ALA A 128 -11.99 -7.65 15.79
N GLU A 129 -12.70 -8.49 16.55
CA GLU A 129 -12.08 -9.57 17.32
C GLU A 129 -11.57 -10.73 16.44
N GLN A 130 -12.27 -11.06 15.36
CA GLN A 130 -11.77 -12.03 14.38
C GLN A 130 -10.52 -11.51 13.67
N ASP A 131 -10.51 -10.25 13.25
CA ASP A 131 -9.37 -9.60 12.60
C ASP A 131 -8.16 -9.55 13.54
N LYS A 132 -8.36 -9.23 14.83
CA LYS A 132 -7.29 -9.29 15.83
C LYS A 132 -6.72 -10.70 15.99
N LYS A 133 -7.59 -11.71 16.12
CA LYS A 133 -7.14 -13.12 16.25
C LYS A 133 -6.40 -13.57 15.00
N ALA A 134 -6.93 -13.28 13.82
CA ALA A 134 -6.29 -13.59 12.54
C ALA A 134 -4.94 -12.87 12.40
N ALA A 135 -4.84 -11.61 12.81
CA ALA A 135 -3.58 -10.85 12.81
C ALA A 135 -2.54 -11.49 13.75
N LEU A 136 -2.91 -11.81 14.99
CA LEU A 136 -2.00 -12.47 15.94
C LEU A 136 -1.57 -13.87 15.46
N GLU A 137 -2.47 -14.65 14.85
CA GLU A 137 -2.10 -15.95 14.27
C GLU A 137 -1.18 -15.80 13.05
N ALA A 138 -1.43 -14.81 12.20
CA ALA A 138 -0.57 -14.49 11.07
C ALA A 138 0.83 -14.05 11.54
N GLU A 139 0.92 -13.18 12.54
CA GLU A 139 2.19 -12.76 13.16
C GLU A 139 2.93 -13.95 13.77
N ARG A 140 2.25 -14.82 14.52
CA ARG A 140 2.86 -16.02 15.11
C ARG A 140 3.37 -16.98 14.02
N LYS A 141 2.63 -17.14 12.93
CA LYS A 141 3.05 -17.97 11.80
C LYS A 141 4.25 -17.36 11.08
N ALA A 142 4.26 -16.04 10.85
CA ALA A 142 5.38 -15.33 10.25
C ALA A 142 6.64 -15.45 11.12
N ALA A 143 6.53 -15.18 12.42
CA ALA A 143 7.64 -15.30 13.37
C ALA A 143 8.21 -16.73 13.41
N ARG A 144 7.36 -17.76 13.40
CA ARG A 144 7.82 -19.16 13.30
C ARG A 144 8.52 -19.43 11.97
N ALA A 145 7.97 -18.95 10.86
CA ALA A 145 8.58 -19.14 9.54
C ALA A 145 9.97 -18.50 9.47
N GLU A 146 10.14 -17.29 10.02
CA GLU A 146 11.43 -16.58 10.11
C GLU A 146 12.43 -17.30 11.02
N GLN A 147 11.99 -17.81 12.17
CA GLN A 147 12.81 -18.65 13.05
C GLN A 147 13.31 -19.91 12.34
N CYS A 148 12.44 -20.54 11.54
CA CYS A 148 12.80 -21.72 10.78
C CYS A 148 13.71 -21.42 9.58
N ALA A 149 13.52 -20.28 8.91
CA ALA A 149 14.41 -19.83 7.83
C ALA A 149 15.82 -19.53 8.38
N SER A 150 15.90 -18.72 9.44
CA SER A 150 17.18 -18.38 10.07
C SER A 150 17.92 -19.60 10.62
N ALA A 151 17.22 -20.58 11.19
CA ALA A 151 17.84 -21.84 11.62
C ALA A 151 18.41 -22.65 10.44
N ARG A 152 17.73 -22.67 9.28
CA ARG A 152 18.26 -23.31 8.06
C ARG A 152 19.50 -22.60 7.55
N ASP A 153 19.47 -21.28 7.49
CA ASP A 153 20.60 -20.47 7.02
C ASP A 153 21.81 -20.61 7.93
N TYR A 154 21.59 -20.65 9.25
CA TYR A 154 22.69 -20.81 10.20
C TYR A 154 23.31 -22.22 10.14
N GLU A 155 22.51 -23.28 9.93
CA GLU A 155 23.07 -24.60 9.67
C GLU A 155 23.92 -24.61 8.39
N ALA A 156 23.45 -23.99 7.31
CA ALA A 156 24.20 -23.90 6.07
C ALA A 156 25.56 -23.18 6.28
N GLN A 157 25.59 -22.11 7.09
CA GLN A 157 26.84 -21.42 7.43
C GLN A 157 27.80 -22.31 8.21
N LEU A 158 27.31 -23.02 9.23
CA LEU A 158 28.12 -23.92 10.05
C LEU A 158 28.66 -25.12 9.25
N THR A 159 27.94 -25.55 8.21
CA THR A 159 28.31 -26.70 7.37
C THR A 159 29.04 -26.34 6.08
N SER A 160 29.15 -25.05 5.75
CA SER A 160 29.77 -24.54 4.51
C SER A 160 31.27 -24.82 4.36
N GLY A 161 31.94 -25.35 5.38
CA GLY A 161 33.40 -25.52 5.43
C GLY A 161 34.17 -24.23 5.68
N ALA A 162 33.50 -23.07 5.72
CA ALA A 162 34.13 -21.80 6.05
C ALA A 162 34.50 -21.70 7.56
N ARG A 163 35.54 -20.91 7.85
CA ARG A 163 35.84 -20.50 9.22
C ARG A 163 34.84 -19.42 9.65
N VAL A 164 34.10 -19.68 10.72
CA VAL A 164 33.10 -18.74 11.26
C VAL A 164 33.77 -17.88 12.33
N ALA A 165 33.87 -16.58 12.08
CA ALA A 165 34.31 -15.62 13.08
C ALA A 165 33.11 -15.19 13.93
N HIS A 166 33.29 -15.14 15.24
CA HIS A 166 32.33 -14.60 16.20
C HIS A 166 33.03 -13.55 17.07
N VAL A 167 32.22 -12.73 17.74
CA VAL A 167 32.72 -11.82 18.76
C VAL A 167 32.57 -12.54 20.10
N ASP A 168 33.64 -12.64 20.86
CA ASP A 168 33.63 -13.28 22.17
C ASP A 168 33.14 -12.31 23.27
N ALA A 169 33.14 -12.77 24.52
CA ALA A 169 32.69 -11.97 25.66
C ALA A 169 33.54 -10.71 25.91
N ASN A 170 34.77 -10.66 25.37
CA ASN A 170 35.68 -9.53 25.51
C ASN A 170 35.54 -8.51 24.37
N GLY A 171 34.69 -8.80 23.37
CA GLY A 171 34.52 -7.95 22.20
C GLY A 171 35.55 -8.20 21.10
N GLU A 172 36.39 -9.24 21.24
CA GLU A 172 37.40 -9.59 20.24
C GLU A 172 36.84 -10.53 19.19
N ARG A 173 37.37 -10.45 17.95
CA ARG A 173 36.98 -11.36 16.88
C ARG A 173 37.74 -12.69 17.02
N ALA A 174 37.04 -13.73 17.45
CA ALA A 174 37.57 -15.08 17.57
C ALA A 174 37.02 -16.00 16.47
N ILE A 175 37.83 -16.97 16.03
CA ILE A 175 37.36 -18.03 15.14
C ILE A 175 36.72 -19.12 15.99
N MET A 176 35.50 -19.51 15.65
CA MET A 176 34.79 -20.59 16.34
C MET A 176 35.54 -21.92 16.15
N SER A 177 35.83 -22.57 17.27
CA SER A 177 36.45 -23.90 17.28
C SER A 177 35.51 -24.96 16.71
N ASP A 178 36.05 -26.10 16.28
CA ASP A 178 35.25 -27.17 15.70
C ASP A 178 34.30 -27.80 16.74
N GLU A 179 34.72 -27.85 18.00
CA GLU A 179 33.87 -28.29 19.11
C GLU A 179 32.69 -27.34 19.35
N GLU A 180 32.93 -26.02 19.30
CA GLU A 180 31.87 -25.01 19.41
C GLU A 180 30.91 -25.07 18.23
N LYS A 181 31.42 -25.22 17.01
CA LYS A 181 30.59 -25.43 15.82
C LYS A 181 29.71 -26.67 15.96
N ALA A 182 30.26 -27.78 16.44
CA ALA A 182 29.48 -29.01 16.66
C ALA A 182 28.35 -28.80 17.67
N ARG A 183 28.64 -28.12 18.80
CA ARG A 183 27.62 -27.76 19.82
C ARG A 183 26.55 -26.82 19.27
N GLN A 184 26.92 -25.83 18.45
CA GLN A 184 25.97 -24.93 17.78
C GLN A 184 25.10 -25.70 16.79
N LEU A 185 25.72 -26.55 15.97
CA LEU A 185 25.03 -27.35 14.96
C LEU A 185 23.97 -28.27 15.55
N GLU A 186 24.24 -28.90 16.69
CA GLU A 186 23.26 -29.71 17.41
C GLU A 186 22.05 -28.87 17.85
N ARG A 187 22.28 -27.69 18.44
CA ARG A 187 21.20 -26.79 18.86
C ARG A 187 20.36 -26.32 17.68
N VAL A 188 20.99 -25.99 16.56
CA VAL A 188 20.30 -25.57 15.34
C VAL A 188 19.47 -26.70 14.77
N ARG A 189 20.01 -27.93 14.71
CA ARG A 189 19.25 -29.09 14.26
C ARG A 189 18.05 -29.38 15.15
N ARG A 190 18.18 -29.21 16.46
CA ARG A 190 17.05 -29.31 17.40
C ARG A 190 15.99 -28.24 17.14
N ALA A 191 16.40 -26.99 16.92
CA ALA A 191 15.49 -25.90 16.56
C ALA A 191 14.79 -26.16 15.23
N LYS A 192 15.50 -26.69 14.22
CA LYS A 192 14.94 -27.09 12.93
C LYS A 192 13.99 -28.28 13.04
N ALA A 193 14.21 -29.21 13.97
CA ALA A 193 13.29 -30.32 14.20
C ALA A 193 11.92 -29.85 14.74
N ALA A 194 11.86 -28.69 15.40
CA ALA A 194 10.60 -28.07 15.82
C ALA A 194 9.88 -27.30 14.69
N CYS A 195 10.46 -27.25 13.49
CA CYS A 195 9.94 -26.54 12.32
C CYS A 195 9.21 -27.44 11.30
N SER A 196 9.15 -28.75 11.55
CA SER A 196 8.47 -29.75 10.72
C SER A 196 7.00 -29.92 11.10
#